data_AF-A0A8T3PBA5-F1
#
_entry.id   AF-A0A8T3PBA5-F1
#
_cell.length_a   1.000
_cell.length_b   1.000
_cell.length_c   1.000
_cell.angle_alpha   90.00
_cell.angle_beta   90.00
_cell.angle_gamma   90.00
#
_symmetry.space_group_name_H-M   'P 1'
#
loop_
_entity.id
_entity.type
_entity.pdbx_description
1 polymer ?
#
loop_
_entity_poly.entity_id
_entity_poly.type
_entity_poly.pdbx_seq_one_letter_code
_entity_poly.pdbx_strand_id
1 'polypeptide(L)'
;SPGVGDMWRSTDMARSLRLIAETNAEVMYSGEIAERIVDFARSTGGHLTRGDLESHASTWVDPIRTSYRGHDVWEIPPNGQGLAALIALNILEGFDLAAVARNSAQSFHLQIEAIKLAFADAHRYIADTDRVPVPTQELLSKNYAASRRALIGDRALLPEPGDPTPTQGDTVYLCAADASGMMVSYIQSTFDGFGSHVVVPGTGIVLQNRGSGFSLEPGHPNVLEPSKRPFHTIVPGFLTKDGTAIGPFGVMGGHMQPQGHVQMVVNTVDHRMDPQTSLDQPRWFWHKDRSTLLEPAVDPAILEELRGRGHDAKVWNELDAYGRGQIIWRLPSGSYIAGSDHRGDGQAIGY
;
A
#
# COMPACT_ATOMS: atom_id res chain seq x y z
N SER A 1 -1.13 3.26 28.45
CA SER A 1 -1.70 2.24 27.54
C SER A 1 -2.19 1.07 28.38
N PRO A 2 -3.17 0.28 27.90
CA PRO A 2 -3.49 -1.03 28.48
C PRO A 2 -2.25 -1.94 28.45
N GLY A 3 -2.10 -2.82 29.45
CA GLY A 3 -1.10 -3.89 29.48
C GLY A 3 -1.55 -5.15 28.73
N VAL A 4 -0.64 -6.12 28.58
CA VAL A 4 -0.96 -7.42 27.99
C VAL A 4 -2.01 -8.14 28.84
N GLY A 5 -3.12 -8.53 28.22
CA GLY A 5 -4.24 -9.20 28.89
C GLY A 5 -5.26 -8.25 29.53
N ASP A 6 -5.00 -6.94 29.57
CA ASP A 6 -5.98 -5.97 30.06
C ASP A 6 -7.17 -5.86 29.10
N MET A 7 -8.38 -5.82 29.67
CA MET A 7 -9.57 -5.51 28.89
C MET A 7 -9.67 -4.01 28.63
N TRP A 8 -9.56 -3.62 27.36
CA TRP A 8 -9.89 -2.27 26.92
C TRP A 8 -11.32 -2.21 26.36
N ARG A 9 -12.03 -1.12 26.64
CA ARG A 9 -13.39 -0.87 26.13
C ARG A 9 -13.61 0.61 25.87
N SER A 10 -14.44 0.93 24.88
CA SER A 10 -14.88 2.29 24.59
C SER A 10 -16.40 2.33 24.36
N THR A 11 -17.15 2.87 25.32
CA THR A 11 -18.60 3.05 25.21
C THR A 11 -18.96 4.06 24.13
N ASP A 12 -18.11 5.07 23.94
CA ASP A 12 -18.30 6.11 22.93
C ASP A 12 -18.18 5.53 21.53
N MET A 13 -17.13 4.74 21.27
CA MET A 13 -16.93 4.07 19.98
C MET A 13 -18.06 3.08 19.69
N ALA A 14 -18.53 2.33 20.70
CA ALA A 14 -19.66 1.44 20.55
C ALA A 14 -20.96 2.18 20.21
N ARG A 15 -21.19 3.37 20.79
CA ARG A 15 -22.33 4.23 20.46
C ARG A 15 -22.23 4.74 19.02
N SER A 16 -21.06 5.25 18.63
CA SER A 16 -20.83 5.78 17.28
C SER A 16 -20.99 4.70 16.20
N LEU A 17 -20.44 3.50 16.40
CA LEU A 17 -20.61 2.39 15.46
C LEU A 17 -22.07 1.95 15.33
N ARG A 18 -22.84 1.96 16.43
CA ARG A 18 -24.28 1.67 16.38
C ARG A 18 -25.04 2.71 15.56
N LEU A 19 -24.77 3.99 15.78
CA LEU A 19 -25.39 5.07 15.01
C LEU A 19 -25.02 4.98 13.53
N ILE A 20 -23.76 4.71 13.20
CA ILE A 20 -23.32 4.49 11.81
C ILE A 20 -24.13 3.37 11.16
N ALA A 21 -24.33 2.24 11.86
CA ALA A 21 -25.11 1.13 11.33
C ALA A 21 -26.60 1.49 11.15
N GLU A 22 -27.20 2.19 12.13
CA GLU A 22 -28.62 2.57 12.11
C GLU A 22 -28.95 3.61 11.04
N THR A 23 -27.99 4.47 10.66
CA THR A 23 -28.21 5.55 9.69
C THR A 23 -27.53 5.30 8.34
N ASN A 24 -27.00 4.10 8.08
CA ASN A 24 -26.17 3.84 6.89
C ASN A 24 -25.06 4.90 6.70
N ALA A 25 -24.35 5.20 7.78
CA ALA A 25 -23.28 6.20 7.89
C ALA A 25 -23.68 7.68 7.73
N GLU A 26 -24.94 8.03 7.44
CA GLU A 26 -25.38 9.44 7.31
C GLU A 26 -25.00 10.30 8.53
N VAL A 27 -25.05 9.74 9.74
CA VAL A 27 -24.68 10.42 11.00
C VAL A 27 -23.27 11.01 10.98
N MET A 28 -22.33 10.42 10.23
CA MET A 28 -20.94 10.87 10.11
C MET A 28 -20.80 12.14 9.28
N TYR A 29 -21.73 12.37 8.35
CA TYR A 29 -21.57 13.38 7.30
C TYR A 29 -22.55 14.55 7.46
N SER A 30 -23.77 14.30 7.94
CA SER A 30 -24.80 15.33 8.13
C SER A 30 -25.50 15.31 9.49
N GLY A 31 -25.20 14.31 10.35
CA GLY A 31 -25.86 14.13 11.65
C GLY A 31 -25.04 14.55 12.88
N GLU A 32 -25.41 14.02 14.05
CA GLU A 32 -24.83 14.44 15.34
C GLU A 32 -23.32 14.18 15.49
N ILE A 33 -22.76 13.19 14.77
CA ILE A 33 -21.32 12.96 14.79
C ILE A 33 -20.61 14.04 13.94
N ALA A 34 -21.16 14.37 12.77
CA ALA A 34 -20.66 15.46 11.94
C ALA A 34 -20.62 16.79 12.71
N GLU A 35 -21.67 17.09 13.48
CA GLU A 35 -21.74 18.25 14.37
C GLU A 35 -20.60 18.29 15.38
N ARG A 36 -20.38 17.18 16.10
CA ARG A 36 -19.31 17.09 17.09
C ARG A 36 -17.92 17.26 16.47
N ILE A 37 -17.71 16.72 15.27
CA ILE A 37 -16.45 16.90 14.55
C ILE A 37 -16.23 18.37 14.22
N VAL A 38 -17.24 19.05 13.67
CA VAL A 38 -17.16 20.46 13.26
C VAL A 38 -17.01 21.40 14.45
N ASP A 39 -17.78 21.17 15.52
CA ASP A 39 -17.68 21.97 16.75
C ASP A 39 -16.31 21.81 17.40
N PHE A 40 -15.79 20.57 17.44
CA PHE A 40 -14.46 20.32 17.96
C PHE A 40 -13.41 21.03 17.11
N ALA A 41 -13.43 20.87 15.79
CA ALA A 41 -12.53 21.57 14.87
C ALA A 41 -12.58 23.09 15.08
N ARG A 42 -13.77 23.70 15.12
CA ARG A 42 -13.93 25.15 15.36
C ARG A 42 -13.34 25.58 16.71
N SER A 43 -13.59 24.80 17.76
CA SER A 43 -13.11 25.13 19.11
C SER A 43 -11.60 25.02 19.28
N THR A 44 -10.93 24.21 18.45
CA THR A 44 -9.49 23.97 18.52
C THR A 44 -8.69 24.59 17.37
N GLY A 45 -9.33 25.37 16.49
CA GLY A 45 -8.67 26.00 15.33
C GLY A 45 -8.42 25.07 14.14
N GLY A 46 -9.09 23.92 14.07
CA GLY A 46 -9.10 23.03 12.91
C GLY A 46 -9.91 23.61 11.74
N HIS A 47 -9.61 23.12 10.54
CA HIS A 47 -10.18 23.65 9.29
C HIS A 47 -11.38 22.88 8.75
N LEU A 48 -11.70 21.71 9.32
CA LEU A 48 -12.79 20.87 8.83
C LEU A 48 -14.15 21.53 9.14
N THR A 49 -14.96 21.73 8.10
CA THR A 49 -16.27 22.38 8.19
C THR A 49 -17.40 21.38 7.95
N ARG A 50 -18.64 21.81 8.25
CA ARG A 50 -19.85 21.06 7.91
C ARG A 50 -19.97 20.83 6.40
N GLY A 51 -19.65 21.85 5.60
CA GLY A 51 -19.68 21.74 4.13
C GLY A 51 -18.71 20.69 3.59
N ASP A 52 -17.54 20.52 4.22
CA ASP A 52 -16.57 19.47 3.84
C ASP A 52 -17.12 18.07 4.09
N LEU A 53 -17.83 17.87 5.20
CA LEU A 53 -18.45 16.58 5.54
C LEU A 53 -19.66 16.28 4.66
N GLU A 54 -20.54 17.26 4.46
CA GLU A 54 -21.77 17.10 3.66
C GLU A 54 -21.49 16.92 2.16
N SER A 55 -20.39 17.49 1.66
CA SER A 55 -19.99 17.32 0.26
C SER A 55 -19.17 16.06 -0.01
N HIS A 56 -18.81 15.30 1.03
CA HIS A 56 -18.06 14.06 0.87
C HIS A 56 -18.91 12.97 0.21
N ALA A 57 -18.34 12.29 -0.77
CA ALA A 57 -18.88 11.08 -1.35
C ALA A 57 -17.76 10.06 -1.61
N SER A 58 -18.10 8.78 -1.48
CA SER A 58 -17.23 7.69 -1.96
C SER A 58 -17.38 7.54 -3.47
N THR A 59 -16.25 7.45 -4.18
CA THR A 59 -16.22 7.38 -5.64
C THR A 59 -15.93 5.97 -6.13
N TRP A 60 -16.79 5.45 -7.00
CA TRP A 60 -16.44 4.29 -7.82
C TRP A 60 -15.44 4.72 -8.89
N VAL A 61 -14.35 3.97 -9.02
CA VAL A 61 -13.28 4.24 -9.97
C VAL A 61 -12.97 2.98 -10.76
N ASP A 62 -12.53 3.15 -12.00
CA ASP A 62 -12.02 2.04 -12.80
C ASP A 62 -10.60 1.71 -12.34
N PRO A 63 -10.31 0.45 -11.94
CA PRO A 63 -8.98 0.06 -11.52
C PRO A 63 -8.01 0.11 -12.70
N ILE A 64 -6.75 0.40 -12.41
CA ILE A 64 -5.65 0.35 -13.38
C ILE A 64 -4.95 -0.99 -13.28
N ARG A 65 -4.30 -1.41 -14.36
CA ARG A 65 -3.53 -2.65 -14.38
C ARG A 65 -2.28 -2.58 -15.23
N THR A 66 -1.40 -3.53 -14.98
CA THR A 66 -0.43 -3.99 -15.97
C THR A 66 -0.51 -5.49 -16.19
N SER A 67 -0.18 -5.94 -17.39
CA SER A 67 0.09 -7.35 -17.63
C SER A 67 1.51 -7.69 -17.15
N TYR A 68 1.64 -8.80 -16.43
CA TYR A 68 2.88 -9.34 -15.92
C TYR A 68 2.91 -10.85 -16.17
N ARG A 69 3.61 -11.27 -17.23
CA ARG A 69 3.76 -12.69 -17.60
C ARG A 69 2.44 -13.46 -17.71
N GLY A 70 1.48 -12.88 -18.42
CA GLY A 70 0.15 -13.46 -18.64
C GLY A 70 -0.83 -13.29 -17.48
N HIS A 71 -0.40 -12.69 -16.36
CA HIS A 71 -1.30 -12.23 -15.31
C HIS A 71 -1.61 -10.75 -15.51
N ASP A 72 -2.72 -10.28 -14.97
CA ASP A 72 -3.00 -8.87 -14.80
C ASP A 72 -2.97 -8.54 -13.32
N VAL A 73 -2.15 -7.56 -12.96
CA VAL A 73 -2.04 -7.03 -11.61
C VAL A 73 -2.82 -5.73 -11.58
N TRP A 74 -3.78 -5.66 -10.65
CA TRP A 74 -4.72 -4.56 -10.54
C TRP A 74 -4.47 -3.75 -9.28
N GLU A 75 -4.60 -2.44 -9.42
CA GLU A 75 -4.47 -1.45 -8.36
C GLU A 75 -5.52 -0.36 -8.52
N ILE A 76 -5.79 0.38 -7.45
CA ILE A 76 -6.61 1.60 -7.52
C ILE A 76 -5.82 2.70 -8.26
N PRO A 77 -6.49 3.49 -9.13
CA PRO A 77 -5.82 4.59 -9.85
C PRO A 77 -5.26 5.67 -8.90
N PRO A 78 -4.43 6.60 -9.42
CA PRO A 78 -4.10 7.84 -8.72
C PRO A 78 -5.36 8.51 -8.15
N ASN A 79 -5.30 9.10 -6.96
CA ASN A 79 -4.14 9.49 -6.15
C ASN A 79 -3.46 8.38 -5.32
N GLY A 80 -3.82 7.11 -5.49
CA GLY A 80 -3.16 5.98 -4.82
C GLY A 80 -1.78 5.64 -5.37
N GLN A 81 -0.88 5.16 -4.51
CA GLN A 81 0.49 4.79 -4.88
C GLN A 81 0.64 3.39 -5.54
N GLY A 82 -0.47 2.70 -5.82
CA GLY A 82 -0.45 1.34 -6.41
C GLY A 82 0.19 1.35 -7.80
N LEU A 83 0.11 2.50 -8.48
CA LEU A 83 0.83 2.77 -9.72
C LEU A 83 2.34 2.49 -9.62
N ALA A 84 2.99 2.72 -8.47
CA ALA A 84 4.40 2.39 -8.28
C ALA A 84 4.66 0.88 -8.40
N ALA A 85 3.79 0.03 -7.83
CA ALA A 85 3.92 -1.42 -7.96
C ALA A 85 3.77 -1.86 -9.43
N LEU A 86 2.81 -1.29 -10.14
CA LEU A 86 2.58 -1.61 -11.55
C LEU A 86 3.75 -1.15 -12.46
N ILE A 87 4.32 0.04 -12.23
CA ILE A 87 5.51 0.50 -12.96
C ILE A 87 6.70 -0.43 -12.68
N ALA A 88 6.93 -0.79 -11.43
CA ALA A 88 8.02 -1.69 -11.06
C ALA A 88 7.87 -3.07 -11.70
N LEU A 89 6.67 -3.66 -11.67
CA LEU A 89 6.38 -4.93 -12.34
C LEU A 89 6.58 -4.85 -13.86
N ASN A 90 6.17 -3.75 -14.47
CA ASN A 90 6.42 -3.47 -15.89
C ASN A 90 7.91 -3.46 -16.24
N ILE A 91 8.73 -2.83 -15.40
CA ILE A 91 10.19 -2.81 -15.55
C ILE A 91 10.73 -4.24 -15.38
N LEU A 92 10.27 -4.97 -14.36
CA LEU A 92 10.75 -6.31 -14.01
C LEU A 92 10.38 -7.39 -15.01
N GLU A 93 9.27 -7.23 -15.75
CA GLU A 93 8.82 -8.21 -16.76
C GLU A 93 9.90 -8.45 -17.82
N GLY A 94 10.75 -7.45 -18.05
CA GLY A 94 11.86 -7.51 -18.99
C GLY A 94 13.10 -8.28 -18.53
N PHE A 95 13.12 -8.82 -17.30
CA PHE A 95 14.15 -9.71 -16.78
C PHE A 95 13.59 -11.12 -16.60
N ASP A 96 14.42 -12.16 -16.68
CA ASP A 96 13.99 -13.54 -16.40
C ASP A 96 14.17 -13.87 -14.91
N LEU A 97 13.26 -13.38 -14.06
CA LEU A 97 13.32 -13.62 -12.61
C LEU A 97 13.07 -15.08 -12.25
N ALA A 98 12.36 -15.84 -13.09
CA ALA A 98 12.13 -17.26 -12.85
C ALA A 98 13.44 -18.08 -12.93
N ALA A 99 14.41 -17.63 -13.75
CA ALA A 99 15.74 -18.22 -13.84
C ALA A 99 16.71 -17.74 -12.74
N VAL A 100 16.37 -16.69 -11.98
CA VAL A 100 17.17 -16.18 -10.87
C VAL A 100 16.66 -16.75 -9.56
N ALA A 101 17.55 -17.24 -8.69
CA ALA A 101 17.12 -17.70 -7.37
C ALA A 101 16.45 -16.54 -6.60
N ARG A 102 15.24 -16.79 -6.05
CA ARG A 102 14.46 -15.77 -5.32
C ARG A 102 15.28 -15.09 -4.24
N ASN A 103 15.91 -15.90 -3.38
CA ASN A 103 16.78 -15.46 -2.29
C ASN A 103 18.21 -15.29 -2.83
N SER A 104 18.42 -14.29 -3.67
CA SER A 104 19.74 -13.91 -4.16
C SER A 104 19.87 -12.40 -4.26
N ALA A 105 21.10 -11.90 -4.15
CA ALA A 105 21.36 -10.48 -4.32
C ALA A 105 21.03 -9.98 -5.74
N GLN A 106 21.13 -10.82 -6.77
CA GLN A 106 20.68 -10.47 -8.12
C GLN A 106 19.16 -10.22 -8.16
N SER A 107 18.35 -11.14 -7.59
CA SER A 107 16.89 -10.97 -7.57
C SER A 107 16.49 -9.72 -6.78
N PHE A 108 17.08 -9.54 -5.59
CA PHE A 108 16.80 -8.38 -4.75
C PHE A 108 17.25 -7.09 -5.42
N HIS A 109 18.45 -7.06 -6.00
CA HIS A 109 18.94 -5.88 -6.72
C HIS A 109 17.98 -5.47 -7.84
N LEU A 110 17.56 -6.39 -8.72
CA LEU A 110 16.64 -6.05 -9.80
C LEU A 110 15.32 -5.47 -9.28
N GLN A 111 14.73 -6.10 -8.25
CA GLN A 111 13.48 -5.65 -7.65
C GLN A 111 13.62 -4.28 -6.97
N ILE A 112 14.68 -4.08 -6.19
CA ILE A 112 14.99 -2.82 -5.50
C ILE A 112 15.20 -1.69 -6.50
N GLU A 113 15.97 -1.91 -7.57
CA GLU A 113 16.23 -0.88 -8.57
C GLU A 113 14.98 -0.52 -9.37
N ALA A 114 14.14 -1.51 -9.70
CA ALA A 114 12.86 -1.27 -10.37
C ALA A 114 11.89 -0.44 -9.50
N ILE A 115 11.77 -0.78 -8.21
CA ILE A 115 10.86 -0.06 -7.31
C ILE A 115 11.36 1.35 -6.98
N LYS A 116 12.68 1.57 -6.95
CA LYS A 116 13.28 2.90 -6.80
C LYS A 116 12.88 3.84 -7.94
N LEU A 117 13.00 3.37 -9.18
CA LEU A 117 12.57 4.12 -10.37
C LEU A 117 11.06 4.38 -10.34
N ALA A 118 10.28 3.36 -10.00
CA ALA A 118 8.83 3.48 -9.91
C ALA A 118 8.36 4.47 -8.83
N PHE A 119 9.01 4.49 -7.67
CA PHE A 119 8.69 5.47 -6.62
C PHE A 119 9.10 6.89 -7.00
N ALA A 120 10.22 7.06 -7.70
CA ALA A 120 10.61 8.36 -8.23
C ALA A 120 9.52 8.92 -9.16
N ASP A 121 8.99 8.08 -10.04
CA ASP A 121 7.87 8.45 -10.91
C ASP A 121 6.58 8.69 -10.12
N ALA A 122 6.27 7.83 -9.15
CA ALA A 122 5.08 7.97 -8.32
C ALA A 122 5.07 9.30 -7.55
N HIS A 123 6.17 9.66 -6.88
CA HIS A 123 6.26 10.92 -6.14
C HIS A 123 6.21 12.14 -7.07
N ARG A 124 6.77 12.03 -8.29
CA ARG A 124 6.78 13.13 -9.26
C ARG A 124 5.41 13.41 -9.86
N TYR A 125 4.62 12.38 -10.13
CA TYR A 125 3.44 12.47 -11.00
C TYR A 125 2.10 12.17 -10.31
N ILE A 126 2.06 11.35 -9.25
CA ILE A 126 0.79 10.97 -8.62
C ILE A 126 0.20 12.17 -7.89
N ALA A 127 -1.04 12.48 -8.22
CA ALA A 127 -1.85 13.52 -7.62
C ALA A 127 -3.34 13.16 -7.76
N ASP A 128 -4.21 14.01 -7.24
CA ASP A 128 -5.65 13.94 -7.45
C ASP A 128 -6.01 14.17 -8.93
N THR A 129 -6.53 13.13 -9.59
CA THR A 129 -6.91 13.16 -11.00
C THR A 129 -8.09 14.09 -11.30
N ASP A 130 -8.88 14.46 -10.29
CA ASP A 130 -9.97 15.42 -10.46
C ASP A 130 -9.43 16.86 -10.57
N ARG A 131 -8.15 17.07 -10.23
CA ARG A 131 -7.49 18.39 -10.21
C ARG A 131 -6.36 18.51 -11.21
N VAL A 132 -5.57 17.46 -11.38
CA VAL A 132 -4.35 17.47 -12.20
C VAL A 132 -4.30 16.22 -13.07
N PRO A 133 -4.01 16.33 -14.38
CA PRO A 133 -3.85 15.16 -15.23
C PRO A 133 -2.60 14.36 -14.81
N VAL A 134 -2.78 13.08 -14.51
CA VAL A 134 -1.70 12.13 -14.25
C VAL A 134 -1.48 11.29 -15.52
N PRO A 135 -0.25 11.17 -16.05
CA PRO A 135 0.04 10.44 -17.30
C PRO A 135 0.06 8.92 -17.10
N THR A 136 -0.98 8.36 -16.45
CA THR A 136 -1.05 6.95 -16.03
C THR A 136 -0.82 5.97 -17.17
N GLN A 137 -1.40 6.22 -18.36
CA GLN A 137 -1.22 5.34 -19.52
C GLN A 137 0.22 5.32 -20.04
N GLU A 138 0.91 6.47 -20.03
CA GLU A 138 2.29 6.58 -20.46
C GLU A 138 3.22 5.87 -19.48
N LEU A 139 3.04 6.13 -18.18
CA LEU A 139 3.80 5.51 -17.09
C LEU A 139 3.64 3.98 -17.07
N LEU A 140 2.47 3.47 -17.45
CA LEU A 140 2.21 2.02 -17.56
C LEU A 140 2.56 1.42 -18.92
N SER A 141 3.06 2.21 -19.87
CA SER A 141 3.40 1.71 -21.20
C SER A 141 4.66 0.84 -21.17
N LYS A 142 4.69 -0.22 -22.00
CA LYS A 142 5.86 -1.11 -22.11
C LYS A 142 7.11 -0.39 -22.67
N ASN A 143 6.91 0.64 -23.50
CA ASN A 143 8.00 1.46 -24.01
C ASN A 143 8.65 2.30 -22.91
N TYR A 144 7.84 2.91 -22.04
CA TYR A 144 8.36 3.63 -20.88
C TYR A 144 9.05 2.69 -19.89
N ALA A 145 8.46 1.52 -19.64
CA ALA A 145 9.09 0.49 -18.82
C ALA A 145 10.46 0.05 -19.38
N ALA A 146 10.60 -0.06 -20.70
CA ALA A 146 11.86 -0.38 -21.35
C ALA A 146 12.91 0.74 -21.18
N SER A 147 12.50 2.01 -21.27
CA SER A 147 13.42 3.14 -21.05
C SER A 147 13.88 3.21 -19.60
N ARG A 148 12.98 2.99 -18.63
CA ARG A 148 13.32 2.89 -17.20
C ARG A 148 14.22 1.70 -16.91
N ARG A 149 13.90 0.52 -17.44
CA ARG A 149 14.71 -0.70 -17.28
C ARG A 149 16.15 -0.54 -17.77
N ALA A 150 16.37 0.22 -18.85
CA ALA A 150 17.72 0.48 -19.37
C ALA A 150 18.64 1.25 -18.40
N LEU A 151 18.08 1.87 -17.36
CA LEU A 151 18.83 2.55 -16.29
C LEU A 151 19.34 1.58 -15.22
N ILE A 152 18.81 0.36 -15.16
CA ILE A 152 19.21 -0.67 -14.20
C ILE A 152 20.47 -1.36 -14.73
N GLY A 153 21.62 -1.01 -14.16
CA GLY A 153 22.89 -1.72 -14.35
C GLY A 153 23.30 -2.47 -13.07
N ASP A 154 24.51 -3.03 -13.04
CA ASP A 154 24.96 -3.87 -11.91
C ASP A 154 25.15 -3.12 -10.58
N ARG A 155 25.14 -1.78 -10.61
CA ARG A 155 25.40 -0.91 -9.46
C ARG A 155 24.13 -0.17 -9.04
N ALA A 156 23.95 -0.02 -7.74
CA ALA A 156 22.81 0.69 -7.17
C ALA A 156 22.77 2.17 -7.60
N LEU A 157 21.68 2.57 -8.25
CA LEU A 157 21.41 3.94 -8.69
C LEU A 157 21.03 4.86 -7.52
N LEU A 158 21.03 6.18 -7.75
CA LEU A 158 20.29 7.12 -6.91
C LEU A 158 19.01 7.47 -7.67
N PRO A 159 17.82 7.28 -7.09
CA PRO A 159 16.59 7.62 -7.77
C PRO A 159 16.42 9.14 -7.82
N GLU A 160 16.12 9.67 -9.00
CA GLU A 160 15.67 11.05 -9.20
C GLU A 160 14.31 10.98 -9.93
N PRO A 161 13.24 11.70 -9.53
CA PRO A 161 13.10 12.71 -8.46
C PRO A 161 12.38 12.22 -7.18
N GLY A 162 12.57 12.94 -6.06
CA GLY A 162 11.73 12.89 -4.86
C GLY A 162 12.44 12.45 -3.57
N ASP A 163 12.05 13.02 -2.42
CA ASP A 163 12.41 12.53 -1.08
C ASP A 163 11.20 11.79 -0.49
N PRO A 164 11.23 10.45 -0.39
CA PRO A 164 10.19 9.71 0.33
C PRO A 164 10.36 10.03 1.81
N THR A 165 9.64 11.04 2.31
CA THR A 165 9.56 11.22 3.76
C THR A 165 9.02 9.92 4.35
N PRO A 166 9.79 9.22 5.21
CA PRO A 166 9.39 7.91 5.67
C PRO A 166 8.11 8.02 6.48
N THR A 167 7.06 7.33 6.03
CA THR A 167 5.81 7.22 6.77
C THR A 167 5.64 5.77 7.19
N GLN A 168 5.76 5.52 8.49
CA GLN A 168 5.42 4.23 9.08
C GLN A 168 3.91 4.19 9.23
N GLY A 169 3.23 3.83 8.14
CA GLY A 169 1.76 3.83 8.11
C GLY A 169 1.18 2.71 8.98
N ASP A 170 0.26 3.06 9.87
CA ASP A 170 -0.56 2.10 10.63
C ASP A 170 -1.85 1.89 9.85
N THR A 171 -1.97 0.73 9.26
CA THR A 171 -2.96 0.44 8.22
C THR A 171 -3.51 -0.96 8.55
N VAL A 172 -4.79 -1.22 8.25
CA VAL A 172 -5.41 -2.55 8.32
C VAL A 172 -5.88 -2.99 6.94
N TYR A 173 -5.44 -4.18 6.51
CA TYR A 173 -5.72 -4.83 5.23
C TYR A 173 -6.50 -6.09 5.53
N LEU A 174 -7.51 -6.33 4.73
CA LEU A 174 -8.38 -7.49 4.82
C LEU A 174 -8.72 -7.93 3.41
N CYS A 175 -8.77 -9.24 3.22
CA CYS A 175 -9.34 -9.83 2.03
C CYS A 175 -10.38 -10.88 2.40
N ALA A 176 -11.40 -11.01 1.56
CA ALA A 176 -12.45 -12.00 1.72
C ALA A 176 -12.83 -12.60 0.37
N ALA A 177 -13.31 -13.84 0.38
CA ALA A 177 -13.84 -14.53 -0.78
C ALA A 177 -15.03 -15.40 -0.37
N ASP A 178 -16.01 -15.58 -1.25
CA ASP A 178 -17.19 -16.40 -0.97
C ASP A 178 -17.43 -17.52 -2.00
N ALA A 179 -18.38 -18.39 -1.71
CA ALA A 179 -18.73 -19.52 -2.58
C ALA A 179 -19.33 -19.11 -3.94
N SER A 180 -19.81 -17.87 -4.08
CA SER A 180 -20.33 -17.34 -5.36
C SER A 180 -19.20 -16.90 -6.30
N GLY A 181 -17.99 -16.75 -5.78
CA GLY A 181 -16.85 -16.20 -6.51
C GLY A 181 -16.64 -14.70 -6.29
N MET A 182 -17.40 -14.07 -5.39
CA MET A 182 -17.14 -12.70 -4.95
C MET A 182 -15.83 -12.68 -4.17
N MET A 183 -14.98 -11.70 -4.47
CA MET A 183 -13.70 -11.52 -3.82
C MET A 183 -13.46 -10.03 -3.57
N VAL A 184 -12.95 -9.70 -2.38
CA VAL A 184 -12.76 -8.33 -1.92
C VAL A 184 -11.32 -8.16 -1.45
N SER A 185 -10.67 -7.10 -1.94
CA SER A 185 -9.40 -6.57 -1.43
C SER A 185 -9.73 -5.23 -0.76
N TYR A 186 -9.67 -5.17 0.58
CA TYR A 186 -10.10 -4.01 1.36
C TYR A 186 -8.98 -3.53 2.27
N ILE A 187 -8.87 -2.21 2.40
CA ILE A 187 -7.80 -1.60 3.17
C ILE A 187 -8.20 -0.22 3.67
N GLN A 188 -7.89 0.07 4.94
CA GLN A 188 -8.20 1.35 5.58
C GLN A 188 -7.08 1.76 6.55
N SER A 189 -6.94 3.05 6.80
CA SER A 189 -5.90 3.59 7.68
C SER A 189 -6.20 5.02 8.10
N THR A 190 -5.74 5.36 9.30
CA THR A 190 -5.64 6.73 9.82
C THR A 190 -4.38 7.48 9.37
N PHE A 191 -3.60 6.87 8.46
CA PHE A 191 -2.24 7.19 8.05
C PHE A 191 -1.18 6.76 9.06
N ASP A 192 -0.70 7.63 9.95
CA ASP A 192 0.37 7.28 10.89
C ASP A 192 -0.21 6.87 12.26
N GLY A 193 -0.06 5.61 12.69
CA GLY A 193 -0.54 5.18 14.02
C GLY A 193 -1.99 5.58 14.32
N PHE A 194 -2.18 6.26 15.45
CA PHE A 194 -3.44 6.90 15.85
C PHE A 194 -3.78 8.18 15.04
N GLY A 195 -3.31 8.28 13.81
CA GLY A 195 -3.53 9.38 12.89
C GLY A 195 -3.05 10.72 13.44
N SER A 196 -3.97 11.67 13.56
CA SER A 196 -3.67 13.00 14.09
C SER A 196 -3.53 13.04 15.62
N HIS A 197 -3.77 11.93 16.31
CA HIS A 197 -3.95 11.86 17.77
C HIS A 197 -5.13 12.71 18.29
N VAL A 198 -5.99 13.22 17.40
CA VAL A 198 -7.20 13.95 17.75
C VAL A 198 -8.36 12.96 17.85
N VAL A 199 -8.91 12.83 19.07
CA VAL A 199 -10.14 12.06 19.32
C VAL A 199 -11.28 13.02 19.58
N VAL A 200 -12.33 12.92 18.77
CA VAL A 200 -13.50 13.80 18.88
C VAL A 200 -14.27 13.46 20.16
N PRO A 201 -14.45 14.41 21.10
CA PRO A 201 -15.00 14.12 22.43
C PRO A 201 -16.37 13.42 22.39
N GLY A 202 -16.52 12.35 23.19
CA GLY A 202 -17.77 11.61 23.33
C GLY A 202 -18.16 10.75 22.11
N THR A 203 -17.24 10.54 21.17
CA THR A 203 -17.48 9.70 19.97
C THR A 203 -16.52 8.51 19.86
N GLY A 204 -15.33 8.60 20.47
CA GLY A 204 -14.28 7.60 20.28
C GLY A 204 -13.68 7.58 18.87
N ILE A 205 -14.02 8.54 18.01
CA ILE A 205 -13.50 8.65 16.64
C ILE A 205 -12.19 9.40 16.67
N VAL A 206 -11.14 8.74 16.18
CA VAL A 206 -9.83 9.32 15.94
C VAL A 206 -9.78 9.88 14.51
N LEU A 207 -9.29 11.11 14.35
CA LEU A 207 -9.15 11.73 13.03
C LEU A 207 -7.83 11.33 12.38
N GLN A 208 -7.86 10.99 11.09
CA GLN A 208 -6.66 10.68 10.32
C GLN A 208 -5.75 11.91 10.15
N ASN A 209 -4.44 11.69 9.95
CA ASN A 209 -3.48 12.74 9.56
C ASN A 209 -3.07 12.63 8.07
N ARG A 210 -3.93 12.06 7.23
CA ARG A 210 -3.69 11.84 5.79
C ARG A 210 -3.30 13.09 4.99
N GLY A 211 -3.67 14.28 5.46
CA GLY A 211 -3.26 15.55 4.87
C GLY A 211 -1.73 15.73 4.79
N SER A 212 -0.96 15.02 5.62
CA SER A 212 0.51 14.96 5.54
C SER A 212 1.03 14.39 4.22
N GLY A 213 0.18 13.73 3.43
CA GLY A 213 0.53 13.26 2.09
C GLY A 213 0.63 14.38 1.05
N PHE A 214 0.28 15.64 1.35
CA PHE A 214 0.47 16.77 0.43
C PHE A 214 1.92 17.26 0.39
N SER A 215 2.34 17.75 -0.78
CA SER A 215 3.53 18.59 -0.90
C SER A 215 3.20 20.04 -0.53
N LEU A 216 4.19 20.75 0.02
CA LEU A 216 4.14 22.20 0.22
C LEU A 216 4.95 22.96 -0.84
N GLU A 217 5.59 22.24 -1.77
CA GLU A 217 6.35 22.83 -2.85
C GLU A 217 5.43 23.46 -3.90
N PRO A 218 5.54 24.78 -4.16
CA PRO A 218 4.75 25.44 -5.20
C PRO A 218 4.98 24.80 -6.57
N GLY A 219 3.89 24.51 -7.30
CA GLY A 219 3.94 23.89 -8.63
C GLY A 219 4.07 22.37 -8.64
N HIS A 220 4.22 21.72 -7.47
CA HIS A 220 4.14 20.27 -7.39
C HIS A 220 2.72 19.78 -7.70
N PRO A 221 2.51 18.72 -8.50
CA PRO A 221 1.17 18.20 -8.84
C PRO A 221 0.32 17.89 -7.61
N ASN A 222 0.96 17.39 -6.56
CA ASN A 222 0.35 17.06 -5.26
C ASN A 222 0.49 18.18 -4.21
N VAL A 223 0.58 19.45 -4.63
CA VAL A 223 0.56 20.59 -3.69
C VAL A 223 -0.78 20.67 -2.94
N LEU A 224 -0.74 21.08 -1.66
CA LEU A 224 -1.90 21.29 -0.81
C LEU A 224 -2.86 22.33 -1.41
N GLU A 225 -4.10 21.91 -1.68
CA GLU A 225 -5.17 22.77 -2.19
C GLU A 225 -6.52 22.40 -1.54
N PRO A 226 -7.46 23.36 -1.40
CA PRO A 226 -8.81 23.08 -0.89
C PRO A 226 -9.53 22.02 -1.74
N SER A 227 -10.23 21.11 -1.07
CA SER A 227 -11.05 20.06 -1.71
C SER A 227 -10.28 19.18 -2.71
N LYS A 228 -8.97 19.04 -2.53
CA LYS A 228 -8.10 18.09 -3.22
C LYS A 228 -7.81 16.91 -2.30
N ARG A 229 -7.55 15.74 -2.88
CA ARG A 229 -7.13 14.55 -2.15
C ARG A 229 -5.60 14.44 -2.17
N PRO A 230 -4.93 14.21 -1.03
CA PRO A 230 -3.47 14.07 -0.98
C PRO A 230 -3.01 12.74 -1.57
N PHE A 231 -1.77 12.63 -2.02
CA PHE A 231 -1.12 11.34 -2.32
C PHE A 231 -1.45 10.29 -1.25
N HIS A 232 -1.90 9.12 -1.69
CA HIS A 232 -2.46 8.12 -0.81
C HIS A 232 -1.59 6.85 -0.78
N THR A 233 -1.18 6.45 0.43
CA THR A 233 -0.31 5.27 0.59
C THR A 233 -1.07 3.94 0.57
N ILE A 234 -2.38 3.96 0.77
CA ILE A 234 -3.17 2.73 0.88
C ILE A 234 -3.46 2.13 -0.49
N VAL A 235 -3.10 0.86 -0.70
CA VAL A 235 -3.23 0.17 -1.99
C VAL A 235 -3.77 -1.27 -1.82
N PRO A 236 -5.03 -1.56 -2.19
CA PRO A 236 -5.54 -2.93 -2.27
C PRO A 236 -5.18 -3.57 -3.62
N GLY A 237 -4.43 -4.68 -3.58
CA GLY A 237 -4.03 -5.41 -4.78
C GLY A 237 -5.05 -6.48 -5.18
N PHE A 238 -5.14 -6.75 -6.48
CA PHE A 238 -5.92 -7.87 -7.01
C PHE A 238 -5.21 -8.51 -8.20
N LEU A 239 -5.29 -9.84 -8.32
CA LEU A 239 -4.64 -10.60 -9.39
C LEU A 239 -5.68 -11.32 -10.25
N THR A 240 -5.54 -11.23 -11.57
CA THR A 240 -6.33 -12.02 -12.53
C THR A 240 -5.41 -12.66 -13.57
N LYS A 241 -5.92 -13.67 -14.28
CA LYS A 241 -5.24 -14.31 -15.40
C LYS A 241 -6.26 -14.70 -16.45
N ASP A 242 -6.00 -14.33 -17.71
CA ASP A 242 -6.88 -14.62 -18.85
C ASP A 242 -8.35 -14.21 -18.58
N GLY A 243 -8.55 -13.04 -17.95
CA GLY A 243 -9.86 -12.52 -17.56
C GLY A 243 -10.52 -13.23 -16.37
N THR A 244 -9.87 -14.24 -15.78
CA THR A 244 -10.37 -14.98 -14.62
C THR A 244 -9.73 -14.45 -13.34
N ALA A 245 -10.55 -14.22 -12.32
CA ALA A 245 -10.07 -13.74 -11.03
C ALA A 245 -9.27 -14.82 -10.29
N ILE A 246 -8.01 -14.50 -9.95
CA ILE A 246 -7.18 -15.32 -9.07
C ILE A 246 -7.43 -14.92 -7.63
N GLY A 247 -7.38 -13.63 -7.30
CA GLY A 247 -7.87 -13.17 -6.01
C GLY A 247 -7.20 -11.91 -5.44
N PRO A 248 -7.60 -11.54 -4.23
CA PRO A 248 -7.11 -10.36 -3.53
C PRO A 248 -5.79 -10.61 -2.80
N PHE A 249 -4.95 -9.58 -2.74
CA PHE A 249 -3.75 -9.55 -1.92
C PHE A 249 -3.43 -8.13 -1.46
N GLY A 250 -2.69 -8.03 -0.36
CA GLY A 250 -2.17 -6.75 0.10
C GLY A 250 -1.09 -6.93 1.14
N VAL A 251 -0.16 -5.98 1.20
CA VAL A 251 0.87 -5.89 2.23
C VAL A 251 0.81 -4.51 2.86
N MET A 252 0.60 -4.45 4.16
CA MET A 252 0.45 -3.24 4.99
C MET A 252 1.76 -2.45 5.12
N GLY A 253 1.70 -1.17 5.53
CA GLY A 253 2.89 -0.45 6.04
C GLY A 253 3.36 0.74 5.19
N GLY A 254 2.48 1.72 4.91
CA GLY A 254 2.90 2.97 4.26
C GLY A 254 3.62 2.77 2.91
N HIS A 255 4.87 3.20 2.78
CA HIS A 255 5.66 2.98 1.55
C HIS A 255 6.12 1.54 1.34
N MET A 256 5.94 0.64 2.31
CA MET A 256 6.18 -0.80 2.12
C MET A 256 5.13 -1.40 1.17
N GLN A 257 3.93 -0.83 1.07
CA GLN A 257 2.81 -1.50 0.38
C GLN A 257 3.14 -1.82 -1.10
N PRO A 258 3.58 -0.86 -1.95
CA PRO A 258 3.97 -1.18 -3.34
C PRO A 258 5.15 -2.17 -3.43
N GLN A 259 6.10 -2.09 -2.50
CA GLN A 259 7.27 -2.97 -2.45
C GLN A 259 6.87 -4.40 -2.11
N GLY A 260 5.97 -4.55 -1.14
CA GLY A 260 5.36 -5.82 -0.77
C GLY A 260 4.52 -6.38 -1.91
N HIS A 261 3.75 -5.55 -2.61
CA HIS A 261 2.96 -5.97 -3.77
C HIS A 261 3.84 -6.53 -4.89
N VAL A 262 4.95 -5.86 -5.22
CA VAL A 262 5.95 -6.39 -6.17
C VAL A 262 6.48 -7.75 -5.69
N GLN A 263 6.89 -7.84 -4.43
CA GLN A 263 7.43 -9.09 -3.87
C GLN A 263 6.40 -10.23 -3.91
N MET A 264 5.14 -9.97 -3.56
CA MET A 264 4.08 -10.99 -3.57
C MET A 264 3.74 -11.45 -4.99
N VAL A 265 3.67 -10.53 -5.95
CA VAL A 265 3.45 -10.87 -7.35
C VAL A 265 4.62 -11.67 -7.91
N VAL A 266 5.87 -11.26 -7.68
CA VAL A 266 7.06 -12.00 -8.14
C VAL A 266 7.12 -13.40 -7.50
N ASN A 267 6.91 -13.51 -6.20
CA ASN A 267 6.85 -14.80 -5.51
C ASN A 267 5.77 -15.73 -6.10
N THR A 268 4.59 -15.19 -6.40
CA THR A 268 3.46 -15.96 -6.94
C THR A 268 3.66 -16.34 -8.41
N VAL A 269 4.08 -15.38 -9.25
CA VAL A 269 4.10 -15.54 -10.72
C VAL A 269 5.42 -16.14 -11.21
N ASP A 270 6.56 -15.63 -10.75
CA ASP A 270 7.89 -16.11 -11.17
C ASP A 270 8.32 -17.37 -10.41
N HIS A 271 8.05 -17.40 -9.10
CA HIS A 271 8.52 -18.48 -8.22
C HIS A 271 7.43 -19.48 -7.83
N ARG A 272 6.19 -19.29 -8.30
CA ARG A 272 5.06 -20.23 -8.15
C ARG A 272 4.74 -20.60 -6.70
N MET A 273 4.94 -19.65 -5.78
CA MET A 273 4.66 -19.85 -4.36
C MET A 273 3.16 -19.74 -4.09
N ASP A 274 2.68 -20.56 -3.16
CA ASP A 274 1.34 -20.42 -2.59
C ASP A 274 1.27 -19.18 -1.65
N PRO A 275 0.06 -18.76 -1.23
CA PRO A 275 -0.12 -17.58 -0.37
C PRO A 275 0.77 -17.56 0.86
N GLN A 276 0.84 -18.65 1.64
CA GLN A 276 1.56 -18.66 2.90
C GLN A 276 3.07 -18.69 2.65
N THR A 277 3.53 -19.56 1.74
CA THR A 277 4.95 -19.62 1.37
C THR A 277 5.46 -18.28 0.85
N SER A 278 4.63 -17.53 0.11
CA SER A 278 4.96 -16.19 -0.37
C SER A 278 5.10 -15.17 0.77
N LEU A 279 4.15 -15.17 1.72
CA LEU A 279 4.14 -14.26 2.87
C LEU A 279 5.31 -14.51 3.83
N ASP A 280 5.69 -15.78 4.00
CA ASP A 280 6.77 -16.22 4.89
C ASP A 280 8.17 -15.89 4.34
N GLN A 281 8.30 -15.58 3.05
CA GLN A 281 9.61 -15.20 2.49
C GLN A 281 10.16 -13.94 3.18
N PRO A 282 11.49 -13.87 3.42
CA PRO A 282 12.11 -12.68 3.98
C PRO A 282 12.03 -11.52 2.99
N ARG A 283 11.73 -10.32 3.48
CA ARG A 283 11.52 -9.13 2.66
C ARG A 283 12.70 -8.19 2.69
N TRP A 284 12.74 -7.38 1.64
CA TRP A 284 13.53 -6.17 1.57
C TRP A 284 12.59 -4.96 1.58
N PHE A 285 13.10 -3.82 2.03
CA PHE A 285 12.43 -2.53 2.02
C PHE A 285 13.44 -1.45 1.62
N TRP A 286 13.27 -0.89 0.43
CA TRP A 286 13.94 0.35 0.06
C TRP A 286 13.31 1.50 0.86
N HIS A 287 14.17 2.24 1.56
CA HIS A 287 13.75 3.35 2.40
C HIS A 287 13.87 4.68 1.66
N LYS A 288 15.08 5.03 1.23
CA LYS A 288 15.40 6.22 0.43
C LYS A 288 16.79 6.10 -0.17
N ASP A 289 17.10 6.91 -1.19
CA ASP A 289 18.42 6.93 -1.83
C ASP A 289 18.90 5.50 -2.19
N ARG A 290 20.02 5.05 -1.61
CA ARG A 290 20.54 3.68 -1.70
C ARG A 290 20.25 2.84 -0.46
N SER A 291 19.60 3.40 0.56
CA SER A 291 19.28 2.72 1.82
C SER A 291 18.25 1.63 1.59
N THR A 292 18.64 0.38 1.89
CA THR A 292 17.75 -0.78 1.85
C THR A 292 17.81 -1.53 3.17
N LEU A 293 16.66 -1.84 3.74
CA LEU A 293 16.52 -2.66 4.93
C LEU A 293 16.24 -4.09 4.49
N LEU A 294 16.87 -5.06 5.15
CA LEU A 294 16.68 -6.50 4.93
C LEU A 294 16.26 -7.17 6.24
N GLU A 295 15.29 -8.07 6.16
CA GLU A 295 14.88 -8.82 7.35
C GLU A 295 16.03 -9.66 7.92
N PRO A 296 16.01 -9.97 9.24
CA PRO A 296 17.05 -10.77 9.88
C PRO A 296 17.21 -12.18 9.28
N ALA A 297 16.15 -12.72 8.66
CA ALA A 297 16.15 -14.03 8.02
C ALA A 297 16.83 -14.04 6.63
N VAL A 298 17.22 -12.88 6.09
CA VAL A 298 17.98 -12.81 4.83
C VAL A 298 19.41 -13.34 5.07
N ASP A 299 19.88 -14.21 4.16
CA ASP A 299 21.26 -14.73 4.21
C ASP A 299 22.28 -13.56 4.24
N PRO A 300 23.20 -13.52 5.22
CA PRO A 300 24.25 -12.50 5.28
C PRO A 300 25.08 -12.35 3.99
N ALA A 301 25.23 -13.41 3.19
CA ALA A 301 25.92 -13.33 1.90
C ALA A 301 25.19 -12.41 0.90
N ILE A 302 23.86 -12.41 0.92
CA ILE A 302 23.03 -11.53 0.08
C ILE A 302 23.23 -10.06 0.49
N LEU A 303 23.28 -9.79 1.80
CA LEU A 303 23.56 -8.45 2.33
C LEU A 303 24.91 -7.93 1.82
N GLU A 304 25.97 -8.73 1.94
CA GLU A 304 27.31 -8.32 1.52
C GLU A 304 27.42 -8.15 0.00
N GLU A 305 26.76 -8.99 -0.80
CA GLU A 305 26.75 -8.79 -2.25
C GLU A 305 25.95 -7.53 -2.66
N LEU A 306 24.83 -7.23 -1.99
CA LEU A 306 24.09 -5.98 -2.24
C LEU A 306 24.94 -4.75 -1.89
N ARG A 307 25.70 -4.78 -0.79
CA ARG A 307 26.70 -3.75 -0.46
C ARG A 307 27.79 -3.67 -1.51
N GLY A 308 28.26 -4.82 -2.00
CA GLY A 308 29.20 -4.93 -3.12
C GLY A 308 28.68 -4.27 -4.39
N ARG A 309 27.37 -4.27 -4.63
CA ARG A 309 26.69 -3.55 -5.73
C ARG A 309 26.44 -2.07 -5.43
N GLY A 310 26.73 -1.59 -4.23
CA GLY A 310 26.62 -0.18 -3.83
C GLY A 310 25.33 0.18 -3.11
N HIS A 311 24.48 -0.78 -2.76
CA HIS A 311 23.35 -0.53 -1.87
C HIS A 311 23.86 -0.21 -0.46
N ASP A 312 23.26 0.77 0.22
CA ASP A 312 23.43 0.98 1.66
C ASP A 312 22.50 0.01 2.39
N ALA A 313 22.80 -1.28 2.25
CA ALA A 313 21.99 -2.36 2.78
C ALA A 313 22.33 -2.63 4.25
N LYS A 314 21.30 -2.81 5.08
CA LYS A 314 21.44 -3.18 6.49
C LYS A 314 20.33 -4.11 6.95
N VAL A 315 20.64 -4.95 7.93
CA VAL A 315 19.62 -5.74 8.64
C VAL A 315 18.84 -4.80 9.56
N TRP A 316 17.52 -4.88 9.53
CA TRP A 316 16.65 -4.17 10.47
C TRP A 316 15.79 -5.17 11.23
N ASN A 317 15.86 -5.13 12.56
CA ASN A 317 15.23 -6.15 13.40
C ASN A 317 13.75 -5.88 13.68
N GLU A 318 13.27 -4.65 13.48
CA GLU A 318 11.86 -4.31 13.72
C GLU A 318 11.02 -4.78 12.52
N LEU A 319 10.33 -5.91 12.71
CA LEU A 319 9.57 -6.56 11.63
C LEU A 319 8.42 -5.70 11.10
N ASP A 320 7.93 -4.74 11.88
CA ASP A 320 6.87 -3.80 11.48
C ASP A 320 7.25 -2.97 10.24
N ALA A 321 8.55 -2.76 9.98
CA ALA A 321 9.03 -2.07 8.80
C ALA A 321 8.74 -2.84 7.49
N TYR A 322 8.54 -4.16 7.56
CA TYR A 322 8.36 -5.04 6.40
C TYR A 322 6.90 -5.37 6.11
N GLY A 323 5.98 -4.69 6.79
CA GLY A 323 4.55 -4.83 6.56
C GLY A 323 3.98 -6.17 7.01
N ARG A 324 2.66 -6.29 6.87
CA ARG A 324 1.90 -7.50 7.18
C ARG A 324 0.99 -7.80 5.99
N GLY A 325 0.99 -9.02 5.48
CA GLY A 325 0.19 -9.37 4.31
C GLY A 325 -0.99 -10.30 4.59
N GLN A 326 -2.02 -10.22 3.74
CA GLN A 326 -3.07 -11.23 3.64
C GLN A 326 -3.29 -11.53 2.16
N ILE A 327 -3.50 -12.80 1.83
CA ILE A 327 -3.64 -13.27 0.45
C ILE A 327 -4.69 -14.37 0.39
N ILE A 328 -5.60 -14.31 -0.59
CA ILE A 328 -6.50 -15.40 -0.94
C ILE A 328 -6.38 -15.67 -2.44
N TRP A 329 -5.99 -16.88 -2.83
CA TRP A 329 -6.04 -17.34 -4.23
C TRP A 329 -7.16 -18.35 -4.43
N ARG A 330 -7.92 -18.16 -5.51
CA ARG A 330 -8.87 -19.12 -6.06
C ARG A 330 -8.13 -20.10 -6.97
N LEU A 331 -8.29 -21.39 -6.68
CA LEU A 331 -7.72 -22.48 -7.47
C LEU A 331 -8.61 -22.81 -8.67
N PRO A 332 -8.09 -23.49 -9.71
CA PRO A 332 -8.90 -23.97 -10.83
C PRO A 332 -10.07 -24.88 -10.44
N SER A 333 -9.98 -25.56 -9.28
CA SER A 333 -11.08 -26.36 -8.72
C SER A 333 -12.26 -25.51 -8.21
N GLY A 334 -12.10 -24.19 -8.10
CA GLY A 334 -13.05 -23.28 -7.45
C GLY A 334 -12.84 -23.15 -5.93
N SER A 335 -11.95 -23.93 -5.34
CA SER A 335 -11.56 -23.83 -3.91
C SER A 335 -10.65 -22.64 -3.67
N TYR A 336 -10.52 -22.22 -2.40
CA TYR A 336 -9.63 -21.14 -1.99
C TYR A 336 -8.46 -21.66 -1.16
N ILE A 337 -7.29 -21.05 -1.37
CA ILE A 337 -6.12 -21.15 -0.49
C ILE A 337 -5.81 -19.75 0.03
N ALA A 338 -5.51 -19.63 1.31
CA ALA A 338 -5.30 -18.36 1.97
C ALA A 338 -4.03 -18.40 2.85
N GLY A 339 -3.40 -17.24 3.02
CA GLY A 339 -2.24 -17.06 3.88
C GLY A 339 -2.35 -15.79 4.72
N SER A 340 -1.81 -15.84 5.94
CA SER A 340 -1.76 -14.72 6.87
C SER A 340 -0.33 -14.53 7.37
N ASP A 341 0.13 -13.29 7.37
CA ASP A 341 1.53 -12.97 7.67
C ASP A 341 1.87 -13.14 9.14
N HIS A 342 2.92 -13.92 9.41
CA HIS A 342 3.43 -14.18 10.75
C HIS A 342 4.03 -12.96 11.49
N ARG A 343 4.28 -11.83 10.79
CA ARG A 343 4.88 -10.61 11.36
C ARG A 343 3.93 -9.81 12.26
N GLY A 344 2.66 -10.21 12.35
CA GLY A 344 1.72 -9.66 13.31
C GLY A 344 0.57 -10.61 13.58
N ASP A 345 -0.23 -10.29 14.60
CA ASP A 345 -1.43 -11.07 14.88
C ASP A 345 -2.42 -10.95 13.72
N GLY A 346 -2.86 -12.10 13.20
CA GLY A 346 -3.73 -12.20 12.04
C GLY A 346 -4.22 -13.63 11.86
N GLN A 347 -5.20 -13.84 10.98
CA GLN A 347 -5.73 -15.17 10.73
C GLN A 347 -6.27 -15.31 9.30
N ALA A 348 -5.99 -16.46 8.69
CA ALA A 348 -6.70 -16.95 7.52
C ALA A 348 -7.72 -18.00 7.98
N ILE A 349 -9.01 -17.80 7.66
CA ILE A 349 -10.11 -18.67 8.11
C ILE A 349 -11.00 -18.99 6.91
N GLY A 350 -11.40 -20.25 6.78
CA GLY A 350 -12.42 -20.70 5.82
C GLY A 350 -13.63 -21.29 6.56
N TYR A 351 -14.79 -21.31 5.90
CA TYR A 351 -16.04 -21.86 6.42
C TYR A 351 -16.80 -22.64 5.36
#